data_AF-A0A379AIR2-F1
#
_entry.id   AF-A0A379AIR2-F1
#
_cell.length_a   1.000
_cell.length_b   1.000
_cell.length_c   1.000
_cell.angle_alpha   90.00
_cell.angle_beta   90.00
_cell.angle_gamma   90.00
#
_symmetry.space_group_name_H-M   'P 1'
#
loop_
_entity.id
_entity.type
_entity.pdbx_description
1 polymer ?
#
loop_
_entity_poly.entity_id
_entity_poly.type
_entity_poly.pdbx_seq_one_letter_code
_entity_poly.pdbx_strand_id
1 'polypeptide(L)'
;MTCYDPDAPTGSGWWHWVVANIPASTTSLPQGAGSGKASLPAGAIQTRTDFGQAGYGGAAPPQGETHRYIFTVHALDVETIEVDEGASGAMVGFNVHFHALASASLTVNYQ
;
A
#
# COMPACT_ATOMS: atom_id res chain seq x y z
N MET A 1 -2.50 -4.79 0.44
CA MET A 1 -3.12 -3.45 0.43
C MET A 1 -2.06 -2.44 0.03
N THR A 2 -2.37 -1.48 -0.82
CA THR A 2 -1.47 -0.39 -1.19
C THR A 2 -2.18 0.95 -1.15
N CYS A 3 -1.42 2.03 -0.97
CA CYS A 3 -1.81 3.40 -1.32
C CYS A 3 -0.76 3.94 -2.28
N TYR A 4 -1.17 4.34 -3.47
CA TYR A 4 -0.28 4.82 -4.53
C TYR A 4 -0.80 6.11 -5.14
N ASP A 5 0.10 7.06 -5.33
CA ASP A 5 -0.11 8.32 -6.03
C ASP A 5 0.55 8.24 -7.41
N PRO A 6 -0.23 8.05 -8.50
CA PRO A 6 0.31 8.04 -9.86
C PRO A 6 0.68 9.43 -10.39
N ASP A 7 0.22 10.50 -9.73
CA ASP A 7 0.36 11.89 -10.18
C ASP A 7 1.63 12.55 -9.62
N ALA A 8 2.26 11.94 -8.61
CA ALA A 8 3.55 12.39 -8.09
C ALA A 8 4.61 12.51 -9.21
N PRO A 9 5.26 13.68 -9.37
CA PRO A 9 6.13 13.98 -10.51
C PRO A 9 7.56 13.40 -10.35
N THR A 10 7.65 12.09 -10.17
CA THR A 10 8.91 11.36 -9.90
C THR A 10 9.37 10.45 -11.04
N GLY A 11 8.52 10.26 -12.06
CA GLY A 11 8.70 9.25 -13.11
C GLY A 11 8.21 7.85 -12.74
N SER A 12 7.88 7.59 -11.47
CA SER A 12 7.37 6.30 -10.98
C SER A 12 6.16 6.44 -10.06
N GLY A 13 5.56 7.63 -9.96
CA GLY A 13 4.56 7.95 -8.93
C GLY A 13 5.13 7.86 -7.51
N TRP A 14 4.27 7.58 -6.52
CA TRP A 14 4.66 7.50 -5.12
C TRP A 14 3.87 6.44 -4.34
N TRP A 15 4.57 5.49 -3.73
CA TRP A 15 4.01 4.52 -2.80
C TRP A 15 3.88 5.16 -1.41
N HIS A 16 2.63 5.42 -1.00
CA HIS A 16 2.28 6.00 0.30
C HIS A 16 2.08 4.96 1.40
N TRP A 17 1.71 3.74 1.03
CA TRP A 17 1.58 2.61 1.96
C TRP A 17 1.63 1.29 1.21
N VAL A 18 2.26 0.29 1.80
CA VAL A 18 2.30 -1.07 1.27
C VAL A 18 2.20 -2.05 2.44
N VAL A 19 1.22 -2.95 2.38
CA VAL A 19 1.00 -4.02 3.36
C VAL A 19 0.82 -5.34 2.63
N ALA A 20 1.68 -6.31 2.93
CA ALA A 20 1.66 -7.66 2.38
C ALA A 20 1.22 -8.68 3.44
N ASN A 21 0.91 -9.90 2.99
CA ASN A 21 0.63 -11.07 3.82
C ASN A 21 -0.49 -10.85 4.85
N ILE A 22 -1.50 -10.06 4.48
CA ILE A 22 -2.73 -9.90 5.27
C ILE A 22 -3.51 -11.23 5.23
N PRO A 23 -3.85 -11.85 6.38
CA PRO A 23 -4.57 -13.13 6.40
C PRO A 23 -5.90 -13.05 5.63
N ALA A 24 -6.25 -14.12 4.92
CA ALA A 24 -7.45 -14.18 4.07
C ALA A 24 -8.77 -13.96 4.83
N SER A 25 -8.80 -14.22 6.14
CA SER A 25 -9.95 -13.93 7.02
C SER A 25 -10.12 -12.43 7.34
N THR A 26 -9.16 -11.58 6.98
CA THR A 26 -9.21 -10.14 7.24
C THR A 26 -10.08 -9.43 6.21
N THR A 27 -11.18 -8.84 6.66
CA THR A 27 -12.08 -8.04 5.80
C THR A 27 -12.07 -6.55 6.12
N SER A 28 -11.28 -6.13 7.11
CA SER A 28 -11.16 -4.72 7.50
C SER A 28 -9.80 -4.44 8.15
N LEU A 29 -9.27 -3.24 7.92
CA LEU A 29 -8.15 -2.70 8.69
C LEU A 29 -8.66 -1.54 9.55
N PRO A 30 -8.29 -1.48 10.85
CA PRO A 30 -8.70 -0.38 11.70
C PRO A 30 -8.05 0.93 11.24
N GLN A 31 -8.73 2.04 11.47
CA GLN A 31 -8.16 3.36 11.25
C GLN A 31 -6.86 3.50 12.06
N GLY A 32 -5.79 3.96 11.40
CA GLY A 32 -4.47 4.12 12.04
C GLY A 32 -3.60 2.86 12.07
N ALA A 33 -4.02 1.76 11.43
CA ALA A 33 -3.21 0.54 11.28
C ALA A 33 -1.83 0.80 10.62
N GLY A 34 -1.77 1.76 9.69
CA GLY A 34 -0.53 2.16 9.05
C GLY A 34 0.31 3.20 9.82
N SER A 35 -0.18 3.69 10.96
CA SER A 35 0.43 4.83 11.69
C SER A 35 0.79 4.50 13.14
N GLY A 36 0.83 3.21 13.50
CA GLY A 36 1.12 2.74 14.86
C GLY A 36 0.03 3.04 15.90
N LYS A 37 -1.12 3.58 15.49
CA LYS A 37 -2.26 3.87 16.38
C LYS A 37 -3.17 2.67 16.59
N ALA A 38 -3.13 1.72 15.66
CA ALA A 38 -3.78 0.43 15.76
C ALA A 38 -2.84 -0.63 15.17
N SER A 39 -2.99 -1.87 15.60
CA SER A 39 -2.20 -2.99 15.09
C SER A 39 -2.76 -3.48 13.75
N LEU A 40 -1.87 -3.94 12.88
CA LEU A 40 -2.26 -4.81 11.77
C LEU A 40 -2.63 -6.20 12.29
N PRO A 41 -3.42 -6.98 11.52
CA PRO A 41 -3.62 -8.40 11.79
C PRO A 41 -2.29 -9.15 11.89
N ALA A 42 -2.22 -10.15 12.76
CA ALA A 42 -1.04 -11.00 12.88
C ALA A 42 -0.69 -11.64 11.52
N GLY A 43 0.61 -11.67 11.19
CA GLY A 43 1.11 -12.18 9.90
C GLY A 43 1.25 -11.11 8.81
N ALA A 44 0.51 -10.00 8.90
CA ALA A 44 0.67 -8.90 7.96
C ALA A 44 1.99 -8.14 8.20
N ILE A 45 2.62 -7.70 7.12
CA ILE A 45 3.86 -6.93 7.15
C ILE A 45 3.70 -5.61 6.40
N GLN A 46 4.16 -4.51 7.01
CA GLN A 46 4.34 -3.24 6.30
C GLN A 46 5.71 -3.25 5.64
N THR A 47 5.75 -2.97 4.35
CA THR A 47 7.02 -2.91 3.62
C THR A 47 7.41 -1.46 3.33
N ARG A 48 8.63 -1.27 2.83
CA ARG A 48 9.21 0.05 2.56
C ARG A 48 8.38 0.84 1.55
N THR A 49 8.12 2.10 1.90
CA THR A 49 7.49 3.10 1.04
C THR A 49 8.52 4.03 0.39
N ASP A 50 8.07 4.92 -0.48
CA ASP A 50 8.94 5.92 -1.10
C ASP A 50 9.38 7.03 -0.11
N PHE A 51 8.78 7.09 1.08
CA PHE A 51 9.30 7.86 2.21
C PHE A 51 10.57 7.23 2.84
N GLY A 52 10.99 6.05 2.38
CA GLY A 52 12.17 5.34 2.85
C GLY A 52 11.97 4.51 4.11
N GLN A 53 10.74 4.42 4.63
CA GLN A 53 10.38 3.69 5.85
C GLN A 53 9.07 2.90 5.65
N ALA A 54 8.84 1.89 6.48
CA ALA A 54 7.56 1.18 6.54
C ALA A 54 6.51 2.00 7.30
N GLY A 55 5.24 1.92 6.88
CA GLY A 55 4.15 2.72 7.43
C GLY A 55 3.34 3.46 6.36
N TYR A 56 2.21 4.03 6.76
CA TYR A 56 1.44 4.95 5.93
C TYR A 56 1.97 6.38 6.09
N GLY A 57 2.38 6.98 4.98
CA GLY A 57 2.60 8.42 4.85
C GLY A 57 1.45 9.07 4.08
N GLY A 58 0.88 10.14 4.63
CA GLY A 58 -0.28 10.83 4.04
C GLY A 58 0.03 11.60 2.75
N ALA A 59 -1.02 12.20 2.19
CA ALA A 59 -0.94 13.10 1.04
C ALA A 59 -0.16 14.37 1.36
N ALA A 60 0.70 14.79 0.44
CA ALA A 60 1.45 16.04 0.49
C ALA A 60 1.85 16.50 -0.94
N PRO A 61 0.86 16.74 -1.83
CA PRO A 61 1.15 17.13 -3.20
C PRO A 61 1.81 18.52 -3.25
N PRO A 62 2.50 18.86 -4.35
CA PRO A 62 2.98 20.23 -4.56
C PRO A 62 1.84 21.25 -4.49
N GLN A 63 2.15 22.47 -4.03
CA GLN A 63 1.13 23.50 -3.84
C GLN A 63 0.36 23.79 -5.13
N GLY A 64 -0.96 23.67 -5.07
CA GLY A 64 -1.86 23.97 -6.19
C GLY A 64 -2.17 22.78 -7.07
N GLU A 65 -1.50 21.64 -6.88
CA GLU A 65 -1.75 20.40 -7.62
C GLU A 65 -2.78 19.54 -6.90
N THR A 66 -3.65 18.86 -7.65
CA THR A 66 -4.59 17.87 -7.10
C THR A 66 -4.16 16.49 -7.54
N HIS A 67 -3.82 15.63 -6.59
CA HIS A 67 -3.32 14.28 -6.84
C HIS A 67 -4.36 13.22 -6.44
N ARG A 68 -4.30 12.07 -7.12
CA ARG A 68 -5.08 10.87 -6.79
C ARG A 68 -4.30 10.01 -5.81
N TYR A 69 -4.94 9.63 -4.72
CA TYR A 69 -4.43 8.65 -3.75
C TYR A 69 -5.27 7.39 -3.86
N ILE A 70 -4.70 6.36 -4.49
CA ILE A 70 -5.41 5.14 -4.86
C ILE A 70 -5.12 4.07 -3.81
N PHE A 71 -6.09 3.82 -2.94
CA PHE A 71 -6.06 2.72 -1.99
C PHE A 71 -6.56 1.45 -2.68
N THR A 72 -5.73 0.40 -2.76
CA THR A 72 -6.10 -0.86 -3.44
C THR A 72 -5.91 -2.07 -2.53
N VAL A 73 -6.95 -2.90 -2.44
CA VAL A 73 -6.86 -4.25 -1.86
C VAL A 73 -6.74 -5.24 -3.00
N HIS A 74 -5.83 -6.21 -2.84
CA HIS A 74 -5.62 -7.31 -3.78
C HIS A 74 -5.88 -8.63 -3.05
N ALA A 75 -6.71 -9.49 -3.63
CA ALA A 75 -6.86 -10.88 -3.21
C ALA A 75 -5.83 -11.71 -3.98
N LEU A 76 -5.02 -12.50 -3.28
CA LEU A 76 -3.95 -13.31 -3.86
C LEU A 76 -4.29 -14.80 -3.78
N ASP A 77 -3.72 -15.60 -4.68
CA ASP A 77 -3.88 -17.07 -4.72
C ASP A 77 -2.89 -17.84 -3.84
N VAL A 78 -1.95 -17.12 -3.21
CA VAL A 78 -0.98 -17.63 -2.25
C VAL A 78 -1.22 -17.03 -0.87
N GLU A 79 -0.92 -17.79 0.18
CA GLU A 79 -1.03 -17.33 1.56
C GLU A 79 0.00 -16.24 1.90
N THR A 80 1.23 -16.39 1.38
CA THR A 80 2.34 -15.45 1.59
C THR A 80 3.10 -15.19 0.31
N ILE A 81 3.55 -13.95 0.14
CA ILE A 81 4.58 -13.57 -0.83
C ILE A 81 5.90 -13.35 -0.08
N GLU A 82 7.01 -13.69 -0.74
CA GLU A 82 8.37 -13.67 -0.17
C GLU A 82 8.92 -12.24 -0.12
N VAL A 83 8.49 -11.46 0.89
CA VAL A 83 8.90 -10.07 1.10
C VAL A 83 9.17 -9.79 2.58
N ASP A 84 10.13 -8.91 2.84
CA ASP A 84 10.44 -8.37 4.17
C ASP A 84 10.05 -6.88 4.27
N GLU A 85 10.36 -6.26 5.43
CA GLU A 85 10.08 -4.85 5.69
C GLU A 85 10.83 -3.89 4.74
N GLY A 86 11.92 -4.35 4.11
CA GLY A 86 12.72 -3.59 3.16
C GLY A 86 12.22 -3.66 1.72
N ALA A 87 11.31 -4.58 1.40
CA ALA A 87 10.78 -4.75 0.05
C ALA A 87 10.10 -3.47 -0.46
N SER A 88 10.49 -3.03 -1.66
CA SER A 88 9.91 -1.84 -2.28
C SER A 88 8.48 -2.08 -2.73
N GLY A 89 7.71 -1.00 -2.90
CA GLY A 89 6.37 -1.06 -3.49
C GLY A 89 6.36 -1.75 -4.87
N ALA A 90 7.41 -1.55 -5.67
CA ALA A 90 7.56 -2.24 -6.96
C ALA A 90 7.80 -3.76 -6.82
N MET A 91 8.61 -4.21 -5.85
CA MET A 91 8.82 -5.65 -5.58
C MET A 91 7.53 -6.31 -5.10
N VAL A 92 6.77 -5.66 -4.21
CA VAL A 92 5.45 -6.14 -3.80
C VAL A 92 4.49 -6.16 -5.00
N GLY A 93 4.48 -5.09 -5.79
CA GLY A 93 3.67 -4.99 -7.01
C GLY A 93 3.97 -6.09 -8.04
N PHE A 94 5.24 -6.49 -8.18
CA PHE A 94 5.65 -7.61 -9.01
C PHE A 94 5.02 -8.93 -8.53
N ASN A 95 5.09 -9.22 -7.24
CA ASN A 95 4.45 -10.42 -6.68
C ASN A 95 2.92 -10.37 -6.85
N VAL A 96 2.29 -9.22 -6.58
CA VAL A 96 0.85 -9.02 -6.78
C VAL A 96 0.46 -9.28 -8.23
N HIS A 97 1.25 -8.84 -9.21
CA HIS A 97 0.96 -9.05 -10.63
C HIS A 97 0.77 -10.53 -10.99
N PHE A 98 1.60 -11.43 -10.41
CA PHE A 98 1.54 -12.86 -10.71
C PHE A 98 0.54 -13.65 -9.88
N HIS A 99 0.15 -13.12 -8.71
CA HIS A 99 -0.69 -13.85 -7.74
C HIS A 99 -2.10 -13.27 -7.57
N ALA A 100 -2.40 -12.10 -8.16
CA ALA A 100 -3.69 -11.45 -7.97
C ALA A 100 -4.84 -12.24 -8.63
N LEU A 101 -5.81 -12.63 -7.81
CA LEU A 101 -7.10 -13.14 -8.24
C LEU A 101 -8.09 -12.01 -8.58
N ALA A 102 -8.07 -10.95 -7.78
CA ALA A 102 -8.93 -9.79 -7.93
C ALA A 102 -8.36 -8.57 -7.20
N SER A 103 -8.86 -7.39 -7.54
CA SER A 103 -8.58 -6.15 -6.81
C SER A 103 -9.80 -5.26 -6.69
N ALA A 104 -9.80 -4.41 -5.67
CA ALA A 104 -10.77 -3.34 -5.46
C ALA A 104 -10.04 -2.08 -5.00
N SER A 105 -10.43 -0.93 -5.55
CA SER A 105 -9.77 0.35 -5.29
C SER A 105 -10.74 1.43 -4.86
N LEU A 106 -10.26 2.31 -3.99
CA LEU A 106 -10.88 3.59 -3.65
C LEU A 106 -9.87 4.70 -3.98
N THR A 107 -10.28 5.65 -4.81
CA THR A 107 -9.48 6.83 -5.13
C THR A 107 -9.99 8.03 -4.36
N VAL A 108 -9.08 8.69 -3.65
CA VAL A 108 -9.34 9.95 -2.94
C VAL A 108 -8.47 11.03 -3.56
N ASN A 109 -9.04 12.21 -3.82
CA ASN A 109 -8.27 13.35 -4.31
C ASN A 109 -7.88 14.27 -3.16
N TYR A 110 -6.69 14.85 -3.20
CA TYR A 110 -6.23 15.87 -2.24
C TYR A 110 -5.44 16.96 -2.96
N GLN A 111 -5.54 18.19 -2.45
CA GLN A 111 -4.89 19.41 -2.96
C GLN A 111 -4.22 20.16 -1.80
#